data_AF-W2TBD5-F1
#
_entry.id   AF-W2TBD5-F1
#
_cell.length_a   1.000
_cell.length_b   1.000
_cell.length_c   1.000
_cell.angle_alpha   90.00
_cell.angle_beta   90.00
_cell.angle_gamma   90.00
#
_symmetry.space_group_name_H-M   'P 1'
#
loop_
_entity.id
_entity.type
_entity.pdbx_description
1 polymer ?
#
loop_
_entity_poly.entity_id
_entity_poly.type
_entity_poly.pdbx_seq_one_letter_code
_entity_poly.pdbx_strand_id
1 'polypeptide(L)'
;MDTTGLRLQNVEVSIRKSVTPSFLVGLGYIFTFGRYTANDAKPHYNQVNVGSDYFLSKRTDLYLDGIYQRAGGAAAVAQIYSLSPSTTKSQWTAILGIRHKF
;
A
#
# COMPACT_ATOMS: atom_id res chain seq x y z
N MET A 1 -19.87 2.91 30.27
CA MET A 1 -19.14 2.14 29.24
C MET A 1 -19.18 2.97 27.98
N ASP A 2 -18.06 3.51 27.52
CA ASP A 2 -18.04 4.33 26.31
C ASP A 2 -18.30 3.45 25.09
N THR A 3 -19.33 3.80 24.31
CA THR A 3 -19.70 3.11 23.06
C THR A 3 -18.89 3.63 21.86
N THR A 4 -17.76 4.29 22.13
CA THR A 4 -16.85 4.83 21.14
C THR A 4 -15.94 3.72 20.61
N GLY A 5 -15.93 3.52 19.30
CA GLY A 5 -15.10 2.54 18.62
C GLY A 5 -14.67 3.03 17.25
N LEU A 6 -13.48 2.62 16.83
CA LEU A 6 -12.99 2.79 15.46
C LEU A 6 -13.07 1.44 14.77
N ARG A 7 -13.88 1.35 13.72
CA ARG A 7 -13.88 0.19 12.82
C ARG A 7 -13.22 0.59 11.51
N LEU A 8 -12.22 -0.17 11.09
CA LEU A 8 -11.59 -0.05 9.77
C LEU A 8 -11.89 -1.31 8.96
N GLN A 9 -12.13 -1.13 7.66
CA GLN A 9 -12.35 -2.19 6.69
C GLN A 9 -11.46 -1.93 5.49
N ASN A 10 -10.95 -3.02 4.89
CA ASN A 10 -10.09 -2.96 3.71
C ASN A 10 -10.74 -3.75 2.59
N VAL A 11 -10.69 -3.18 1.39
CA VAL A 11 -11.00 -3.87 0.14
C VAL A 11 -9.77 -3.79 -0.73
N GLU A 12 -9.30 -4.92 -1.22
CA GLU A 12 -8.11 -5.02 -2.04
C GLU A 12 -8.42 -5.70 -3.37
N VAL A 13 -7.85 -5.17 -4.44
CA VAL A 13 -7.77 -5.82 -5.74
C VAL A 13 -6.34 -5.76 -6.21
N SER A 14 -5.80 -6.90 -6.64
CA SER A 14 -4.45 -6.99 -7.18
C SER A 14 -4.39 -7.84 -8.44
N ILE A 15 -3.49 -7.45 -9.33
CA ILE A 15 -3.18 -8.14 -10.57
C ILE A 15 -1.68 -8.32 -10.67
N ARG A 16 -1.25 -9.43 -11.27
CA ARG A 16 0.16 -9.70 -11.56
C ARG A 16 0.28 -10.37 -12.92
N LYS A 17 1.36 -10.08 -13.63
CA LYS A 17 1.61 -10.63 -14.95
C LYS A 17 3.11 -10.77 -15.21
N SER A 18 3.51 -11.93 -15.74
CA SER A 18 4.82 -12.10 -16.35
C SER A 18 4.78 -11.52 -17.75
N VAL A 19 5.49 -10.42 -17.97
CA VAL A 19 5.62 -9.78 -19.30
C VAL A 19 6.55 -10.61 -20.18
N THR A 20 7.62 -11.15 -19.59
CA THR A 20 8.51 -12.16 -20.17
C THR A 20 8.79 -13.24 -19.13
N PRO A 21 9.43 -14.37 -19.47
CA PRO A 21 9.83 -15.37 -18.47
C PRO A 21 10.76 -14.83 -17.37
N SER A 22 11.47 -13.73 -17.64
CA SER A 22 12.40 -13.08 -16.70
C SER A 22 11.88 -11.78 -16.11
N PHE A 23 10.67 -11.31 -16.47
CA PHE A 23 10.15 -10.03 -15.99
C PHE A 23 8.70 -10.15 -15.51
N LEU A 24 8.49 -9.90 -14.22
CA LEU A 24 7.20 -9.91 -13.55
C LEU A 24 6.82 -8.49 -13.15
N VAL A 25 5.55 -8.14 -13.32
CA VAL A 25 4.98 -6.89 -12.81
C VAL A 25 3.72 -7.16 -12.02
N GLY A 26 3.47 -6.31 -11.03
CA GLY A 26 2.29 -6.35 -10.17
C GLY A 26 1.71 -4.96 -9.95
N LEU A 27 0.40 -4.90 -9.83
CA LEU A 27 -0.35 -3.71 -9.46
C LEU A 27 -1.43 -4.11 -8.45
N GLY A 28 -1.54 -3.35 -7.37
CA GLY A 28 -2.56 -3.51 -6.35
C GLY A 28 -3.19 -2.17 -6.02
N TYR A 29 -4.49 -2.21 -5.71
CA TYR A 29 -5.21 -1.09 -5.14
C TYR A 29 -5.92 -1.53 -3.87
N ILE A 30 -5.69 -0.80 -2.79
CA ILE A 30 -6.25 -1.05 -1.47
C ILE A 30 -7.07 0.18 -1.08
N PHE A 31 -8.36 -0.02 -0.84
CA PHE A 31 -9.24 0.99 -0.28
C PHE A 31 -9.54 0.65 1.17
N THR A 32 -9.03 1.49 2.08
CA THR A 32 -9.30 1.40 3.51
C THR A 32 -10.33 2.45 3.89
N PHE A 33 -11.37 2.08 4.61
CA PHE A 33 -12.35 3.04 5.11
C PHE A 33 -12.74 2.68 6.53
N GLY A 34 -13.14 3.68 7.30
CA GLY A 34 -13.56 3.47 8.67
C GLY A 34 -14.67 4.39 9.11
N ARG A 35 -15.16 4.09 10.31
CA ARG A 35 -16.14 4.91 11.02
C ARG A 35 -15.72 5.00 12.47
N TYR A 36 -15.59 6.22 12.97
CA TYR A 36 -15.38 6.51 14.37
C TYR A 36 -16.72 6.92 14.99
N THR A 37 -17.22 6.13 15.95
CA THR A 37 -18.59 6.31 16.47
C THR A 37 -18.73 7.52 17.40
N ALA A 38 -17.62 8.08 17.90
CA ALA A 38 -17.67 9.22 18.83
C ALA A 38 -18.12 10.54 18.16
N ASN A 39 -17.85 10.73 16.87
CA ASN A 39 -18.17 11.96 16.14
C ASN A 39 -18.66 11.70 14.70
N ASP A 40 -19.06 10.47 14.40
CA ASP A 40 -19.40 9.97 13.05
C ASP A 40 -18.32 10.24 11.98
N ALA A 41 -17.06 10.41 12.38
CA ALA A 41 -15.98 10.64 11.43
C ALA A 41 -15.77 9.42 10.54
N LYS A 42 -15.70 9.66 9.22
CA LYS A 42 -15.53 8.63 8.18
C LYS A 42 -14.19 8.84 7.46
N PRO A 43 -13.06 8.40 8.06
CA PRO A 43 -11.77 8.43 7.37
C PRO A 43 -11.73 7.37 6.26
N HIS A 44 -11.05 7.67 5.17
CA HIS A 44 -10.71 6.68 4.16
C HIS A 44 -9.32 6.92 3.57
N TYR A 45 -8.73 5.87 3.01
CA TYR A 45 -7.40 5.87 2.42
C TYR A 45 -7.43 5.10 1.11
N ASN A 46 -6.83 5.69 0.09
CA ASN A 46 -6.66 5.10 -1.23
C ASN A 46 -5.19 4.77 -1.39
N GLN A 47 -4.84 3.49 -1.50
CA GLN A 47 -3.46 3.07 -1.67
C GLN A 47 -3.27 2.34 -3.00
N VAL A 48 -2.23 2.72 -3.73
CA VAL A 48 -1.78 2.05 -4.95
C VAL A 48 -0.41 1.46 -4.67
N ASN A 49 -0.26 0.16 -4.93
CA ASN A 49 1.01 -0.55 -4.86
C ASN A 49 1.39 -0.98 -6.27
N VAL A 50 2.59 -0.67 -6.71
CA VAL A 50 3.16 -1.17 -7.96
C VAL A 50 4.45 -1.89 -7.64
N GLY A 51 4.71 -3.01 -8.30
CA GLY A 51 5.90 -3.81 -8.09
C GLY A 51 6.41 -4.39 -9.39
N SER A 52 7.72 -4.62 -9.45
CA SER A 52 8.36 -5.32 -10.56
C SER A 52 9.55 -6.12 -10.09
N ASP A 53 9.71 -7.33 -10.63
CA ASP A 53 10.86 -8.19 -10.42
C ASP A 53 11.49 -8.54 -11.78
N TYR A 54 12.80 -8.36 -11.90
CA TYR A 54 13.60 -8.80 -13.05
C TYR A 54 14.57 -9.91 -12.62
N PHE A 55 14.33 -11.12 -13.12
CA PHE A 55 15.13 -12.30 -12.82
C PHE A 55 16.42 -12.32 -13.66
N LEU A 56 17.55 -12.00 -13.01
CA LEU A 56 18.88 -12.13 -13.59
C LEU A 56 19.30 -13.60 -13.73
N SER A 57 18.83 -14.45 -12.81
CA SER A 57 19.01 -15.91 -12.83
C SER A 57 17.90 -16.61 -12.03
N LYS A 58 17.95 -17.94 -11.92
CA LYS A 58 17.05 -18.69 -11.00
C LYS A 58 17.20 -18.28 -9.54
N ARG A 59 18.35 -17.69 -9.18
CA ARG A 59 18.74 -17.36 -7.80
C ARG A 59 18.82 -15.86 -7.55
N THR A 60 18.92 -15.02 -8.57
CA THR A 60 19.11 -13.57 -8.42
C THR A 60 18.03 -12.80 -9.14
N ASP A 61 17.42 -11.84 -8.46
CA ASP A 61 16.51 -10.87 -9.04
C ASP A 61 16.78 -9.45 -8.56
N LEU A 62 16.42 -8.47 -9.40
CA LEU A 62 16.32 -7.06 -9.06
C LEU A 62 14.85 -6.71 -8.91
N TYR A 63 14.48 -5.97 -7.87
CA TYR A 63 13.10 -5.59 -7.64
C TYR A 63 12.95 -4.11 -7.33
N LEU A 64 11.81 -3.56 -7.76
CA LEU A 64 11.36 -2.20 -7.50
C LEU A 64 9.90 -2.25 -7.10
N ASP A 65 9.59 -1.71 -5.92
CA ASP A 65 8.24 -1.50 -5.43
C ASP A 65 7.98 -0.02 -5.15
N GLY A 66 6.78 0.45 -5.49
CA GLY A 66 6.29 1.79 -5.23
C GLY A 66 4.94 1.73 -4.52
N ILE A 67 4.79 2.49 -3.44
CA ILE A 67 3.53 2.60 -2.70
C ILE A 67 3.15 4.08 -2.65
N TYR A 68 1.92 4.37 -3.07
CA TYR A 68 1.27 5.66 -2.90
C TYR A 68 0.05 5.51 -2.03
N GLN A 69 -0.10 6.37 -1.04
CA GLN A 69 -1.32 6.44 -0.25
C GLN A 69 -1.86 7.87 -0.18
N ARG A 70 -3.18 8.02 -0.34
CA ARG A 70 -3.90 9.28 -0.17
C ARG A 70 -5.02 9.15 0.86
N ALA A 71 -4.92 9.94 1.92
CA ALA A 71 -5.95 10.13 2.93
C ALA A 71 -7.11 11.01 2.40
N GLY A 72 -8.32 10.66 2.79
CA GLY A 72 -9.54 11.37 2.44
C GLY A 72 -10.62 11.26 3.53
N GLY A 73 -11.74 11.96 3.30
CA GLY A 73 -12.78 12.12 4.31
C GLY A 73 -12.22 12.79 5.57
N ALA A 74 -12.51 12.19 6.73
CA ALA A 74 -12.04 12.66 8.03
C ALA A 74 -10.57 12.32 8.34
N ALA A 75 -9.87 11.60 7.46
CA ALA A 75 -8.45 11.32 7.65
C ALA A 75 -7.61 12.59 7.44
N ALA A 76 -6.81 12.95 8.45
CA ALA A 76 -5.99 14.15 8.45
C ALA A 76 -4.72 13.99 7.59
N VAL A 77 -4.04 12.85 7.73
CA VAL A 77 -2.76 12.55 7.08
C VAL A 77 -2.73 11.14 6.51
N ALA A 78 -1.91 10.92 5.47
CA ALA A 78 -1.61 9.58 4.98
C ALA A 78 -0.52 8.93 5.86
N GLN A 79 -0.67 7.63 6.12
CA GLN A 79 0.28 6.81 6.85
C GLN A 79 0.32 5.41 6.21
N ILE A 80 1.32 5.19 5.36
CA ILE A 80 1.68 3.86 4.87
C ILE A 80 2.19 3.05 6.08
N TYR A 81 1.75 1.79 6.18
CA TYR A 81 2.12 0.90 7.28
C TYR A 81 3.64 0.81 7.45
N SER A 82 4.11 0.79 8.70
CA SER A 82 5.53 0.76 9.08
C SER A 82 6.34 2.05 8.80
N LEU A 83 5.71 3.13 8.33
CA LEU A 83 6.34 4.44 8.16
C LEU A 83 5.75 5.49 9.10
N SER A 84 6.54 6.54 9.37
CA SER A 84 6.04 7.73 10.07
C SER A 84 4.91 8.38 9.25
N PRO A 85 3.87 8.94 9.90
CA PRO A 85 2.82 9.66 9.21
C PRO A 85 3.38 10.81 8.37
N SER A 86 2.78 11.06 7.20
CA SER A 86 3.08 12.24 6.41
C SER A 86 2.54 13.51 7.08
N THR A 87 3.05 14.68 6.66
CA THR A 87 2.52 15.99 7.08
C THR A 87 1.33 16.46 6.24
N THR A 88 0.94 15.67 5.22
CA THR A 88 -0.10 16.03 4.26
C THR A 88 -1.08 14.86 4.07
N LYS A 89 -2.05 15.01 3.18
CA LYS A 89 -2.95 13.92 2.80
C LYS A 89 -2.33 12.88 1.86
N SER A 90 -1.06 13.02 1.48
CA SER A 90 -0.39 12.13 0.52
C SER A 90 0.94 11.63 1.06
N GLN A 91 1.22 10.34 0.87
CA GLN A 91 2.51 9.73 1.19
C GLN A 91 2.96 8.80 0.06
N TRP A 92 4.26 8.84 -0.23
CA TRP A 92 4.92 8.00 -1.23
C TRP A 92 6.07 7.23 -0.60
N THR A 93 6.35 6.05 -1.12
CA THR A 93 7.52 5.25 -0.77
C THR A 93 7.95 4.41 -1.96
N ALA A 94 9.26 4.24 -2.09
CA ALA A 94 9.86 3.36 -3.07
C ALA A 94 10.86 2.45 -2.37
N ILE A 95 10.90 1.18 -2.79
CA ILE A 95 11.83 0.16 -2.33
C ILE A 95 12.54 -0.38 -3.56
N LEU A 96 13.86 -0.34 -3.54
CA LEU A 96 14.72 -0.86 -4.60
C LEU A 96 15.69 -1.85 -3.97
N GLY A 97 15.84 -3.02 -4.58
CA GLY A 97 16.75 -4.01 -4.02
C GLY A 97 17.17 -5.10 -4.99
N ILE A 98 18.08 -5.92 -4.48
CA ILE A 98 18.54 -7.16 -5.11
C ILE A 98 18.26 -8.31 -4.13
N ARG A 99 17.74 -9.42 -4.64
CA ARG A 99 17.52 -10.64 -3.86
C ARG A 99 18.36 -11.76 -4.45
N HIS A 100 19.12 -12.44 -3.60
CA HIS A 100 19.91 -13.62 -3.96
C HIS A 100 19.51 -14.82 -3.08
N LYS A 101 19.21 -15.97 -3.70
CA LYS A 101 18.74 -17.20 -3.06
C LYS A 101 19.81 -18.29 -3.15
N PHE A 102 20.23 -18.81 -2.00
CA PHE A 102 21.26 -19.85 -1.84
C PHE A 102 20.67 -21.27 -1.86
#